data_AF-A0A351SRV9-F1
#
_entry.id   AF-A0A351SRV9-F1
#
_cell.length_a   1.000
_cell.length_b   1.000
_cell.length_c   1.000
_cell.angle_alpha   90.00
_cell.angle_beta   90.00
_cell.angle_gamma   90.00
#
_symmetry.space_group_name_H-M   'P 1'
#
loop_
_entity.id
_entity.type
_entity.pdbx_description
1 polymer ?
#
loop_
_entity_poly.entity_id
_entity_poly.type
_entity_poly.pdbx_seq_one_letter_code
_entity_poly.pdbx_strand_id
1 'polypeptide(L)'
;LAVLEDAVACFQKYVFARDSRGKNLFRDAEDWILERDSDCFFSFENICGLLGVDADYLRKGLMCWKQKQQARRRKAKARKSARPNHSQLVANS
;
A
#
# COMPACT_ATOMS: atom_id res chain seq x y z
N LEU A 1 11.42 -8.38 -14.70
CA LEU A 1 10.85 -7.05 -14.43
C LEU A 1 9.75 -6.78 -15.45
N ALA A 2 8.58 -7.36 -15.21
CA ALA A 2 7.37 -6.97 -15.94
C ALA A 2 6.79 -5.74 -15.26
N VAL A 3 6.23 -4.78 -16.02
CA VAL A 3 5.68 -3.51 -15.50
C VAL A 3 4.70 -3.73 -14.33
N LEU A 4 3.92 -4.80 -14.37
CA LEU A 4 3.01 -5.20 -13.29
C LEU A 4 3.73 -5.47 -11.96
N GLU A 5 4.83 -6.23 -12.01
CA GLU A 5 5.61 -6.60 -10.83
C GLU A 5 6.21 -5.34 -10.19
N ASP A 6 6.75 -4.43 -11.00
CA ASP A 6 7.33 -3.17 -10.53
C ASP A 6 6.28 -2.25 -9.91
N ALA A 7 5.11 -2.12 -10.54
CA ALA A 7 4.00 -1.32 -10.01
C ALA A 7 3.50 -1.86 -8.66
N VAL A 8 3.30 -3.17 -8.55
CA VAL A 8 2.90 -3.82 -7.29
C VAL A 8 3.98 -3.64 -6.22
N ALA A 9 5.25 -3.79 -6.57
CA ALA A 9 6.36 -3.58 -5.65
C ALA A 9 6.42 -2.12 -5.17
N CYS A 10 6.26 -1.15 -6.07
CA CYS A 10 6.19 0.27 -5.75
C CYS A 10 5.01 0.59 -4.84
N PHE A 11 3.81 0.11 -5.17
CA PHE A 11 2.61 0.28 -4.37
C PHE A 11 2.82 -0.24 -2.93
N GLN A 12 3.37 -1.43 -2.79
CA GLN A 12 3.59 -2.03 -1.46
C GLN A 12 4.71 -1.35 -0.67
N LYS A 13 5.81 -1.02 -1.34
CA LYS A 13 6.99 -0.38 -0.72
C LYS A 13 6.68 1.01 -0.20
N TYR A 14 5.92 1.80 -0.96
CA TYR A 14 5.70 3.21 -0.67
C TYR A 14 4.36 3.51 0.02
N VAL A 15 3.55 2.50 0.36
CA VAL A 15 2.26 2.63 1.10
C VAL A 15 2.34 3.46 2.39
N PHE A 16 3.55 3.61 2.93
CA PHE A 16 3.84 4.26 4.19
C PHE A 16 4.91 5.35 4.13
N ALA A 17 5.29 5.74 2.90
CA ALA A 17 6.26 6.79 2.64
C ALA A 17 5.89 8.11 3.34
N ARG A 18 6.91 8.84 3.79
CA ARG A 18 6.74 10.09 4.52
C ARG A 18 7.26 11.28 3.72
N ASP A 19 8.25 11.04 2.88
CA ASP A 19 8.82 11.99 1.92
C ASP A 19 7.91 12.18 0.70
N SER A 20 8.08 13.31 0.02
CA SER A 20 7.29 13.69 -1.17
C SER A 20 7.48 12.72 -2.33
N ARG A 21 8.72 12.28 -2.59
CA ARG A 21 9.05 11.37 -3.68
C ARG A 21 8.35 10.02 -3.51
N GLY A 22 8.44 9.41 -2.33
CA GLY A 22 7.78 8.14 -2.06
C GLY A 22 6.25 8.24 -2.15
N LYS A 23 5.65 9.37 -1.71
CA LYS A 23 4.21 9.59 -1.87
C LYS A 23 3.78 9.68 -3.33
N ASN A 24 4.57 10.36 -4.16
CA ASN A 24 4.30 10.43 -5.60
C ASN A 24 4.41 9.05 -6.23
N LEU A 25 5.48 8.30 -5.97
CA LEU A 25 5.63 6.93 -6.48
C LEU A 25 4.48 6.00 -6.05
N PHE A 26 4.00 6.14 -4.81
CA PHE A 26 2.84 5.39 -4.34
C PHE A 26 1.57 5.78 -5.11
N ARG A 27 1.31 7.08 -5.25
CA ARG A 27 0.13 7.58 -5.95
C ARG A 27 0.15 7.19 -7.42
N ASP A 28 1.27 7.37 -8.11
CA ASP A 28 1.39 7.05 -9.53
C ASP A 28 1.14 5.55 -9.78
N ALA A 29 1.64 4.68 -8.90
CA ALA A 29 1.34 3.24 -8.95
C ALA A 29 -0.12 2.92 -8.61
N GLU A 30 -0.69 3.58 -7.59
CA GLU A 30 -2.09 3.41 -7.21
C GLU A 30 -3.04 3.85 -8.32
N ASP A 31 -2.80 5.00 -8.92
CA ASP A 31 -3.60 5.57 -10.00
C ASP A 31 -3.56 4.66 -11.22
N TRP A 32 -2.38 4.16 -11.61
CA TRP A 32 -2.27 3.21 -12.72
C TRP A 32 -2.98 1.87 -12.44
N ILE A 33 -2.89 1.35 -11.22
CA ILE A 33 -3.60 0.13 -10.79
C ILE A 33 -5.11 0.36 -10.73
N LEU A 34 -5.57 1.57 -10.44
CA LEU A 34 -6.99 1.94 -10.28
C LEU A 34 -7.64 2.52 -11.53
N GLU A 35 -6.86 2.90 -12.53
CA GLU A 35 -7.35 3.36 -13.84
C GLU A 35 -8.25 2.30 -14.49
N ARG A 36 -9.38 2.71 -15.04
CA ARG A 36 -10.39 1.83 -15.66
C ARG A 36 -10.59 2.24 -17.11
N ASP A 37 -11.04 1.30 -17.93
CA ASP A 37 -11.49 1.55 -19.30
C ASP A 37 -10.44 2.30 -20.13
N SER A 38 -9.17 1.95 -19.89
CA SER A 38 -8.02 2.53 -20.58
C SER A 38 -7.64 1.65 -21.76
N ASP A 39 -7.92 2.15 -22.97
CA ASP A 39 -7.56 1.51 -24.24
C ASP A 39 -6.04 1.52 -24.51
N CYS A 40 -5.26 2.08 -23.58
CA CYS A 40 -3.80 2.11 -23.69
C CYS A 40 -3.22 0.70 -23.63
N PHE A 41 -2.30 0.37 -24.54
CA PHE A 41 -1.61 -0.93 -24.57
C PHE A 41 -0.93 -1.31 -23.24
N PHE A 42 -0.45 -0.29 -22.50
CA PHE A 42 0.18 -0.46 -21.19
C PHE A 42 -0.77 -0.19 -20.02
N SER A 43 -2.09 -0.26 -20.25
CA SER A 43 -3.05 -0.22 -19.17
C SER A 43 -2.88 -1.44 -18.27
N PHE A 44 -3.22 -1.27 -17.00
CA PHE A 44 -3.18 -2.34 -16.02
C PHE A 44 -4.03 -3.56 -16.45
N GLU A 45 -5.18 -3.33 -17.07
CA GLU A 45 -6.10 -4.38 -17.54
C GLU A 45 -5.50 -5.16 -18.70
N ASN A 46 -4.91 -4.47 -19.67
CA ASN A 46 -4.25 -5.10 -20.81
C ASN A 46 -3.05 -5.96 -20.38
N ILE A 47 -2.23 -5.45 -19.44
CA ILE A 47 -1.10 -6.22 -18.90
C ILE A 47 -1.58 -7.42 -18.09
N CYS A 48 -2.60 -7.27 -17.24
CA CYS A 48 -3.17 -8.40 -16.49
C CYS A 48 -3.75 -9.46 -17.44
N GLY A 49 -4.48 -9.04 -18.48
CA GLY A 49 -5.02 -9.94 -19.51
C GLY A 49 -3.93 -10.71 -20.25
N LEU A 50 -2.85 -10.04 -20.67
CA LEU A 50 -1.70 -10.67 -21.33
C LEU A 50 -1.02 -11.73 -20.43
N LEU A 51 -1.00 -11.50 -19.12
CA LEU A 51 -0.39 -12.39 -18.14
C LEU A 51 -1.35 -13.47 -17.62
N GLY A 52 -2.62 -13.49 -18.05
CA GLY A 52 -3.64 -14.42 -17.57
C GLY A 52 -4.07 -14.15 -16.11
N VAL A 53 -3.89 -12.93 -15.62
CA VAL A 53 -4.26 -12.49 -14.28
C VAL A 53 -5.58 -11.74 -14.33
N ASP A 54 -6.49 -12.05 -13.42
CA ASP A 54 -7.71 -11.27 -13.24
C ASP A 54 -7.38 -9.91 -12.60
N ALA A 55 -7.55 -8.84 -13.39
CA ALA A 55 -7.28 -7.46 -13.01
C ALA A 55 -8.14 -7.02 -11.80
N ASP A 56 -9.42 -7.40 -11.76
CA ASP A 56 -10.33 -7.04 -10.68
C ASP A 56 -9.97 -7.76 -9.38
N TYR A 57 -9.62 -9.05 -9.48
CA TYR A 57 -9.15 -9.82 -8.36
C TYR A 57 -7.87 -9.21 -7.77
N LEU A 58 -6.91 -8.85 -8.62
CA LEU A 58 -5.66 -8.24 -8.19
C LEU A 58 -5.89 -6.86 -7.52
N ARG A 59 -6.72 -6.00 -8.12
CA ARG A 59 -7.11 -4.71 -7.51
C ARG A 59 -7.74 -4.91 -6.14
N LYS A 60 -8.73 -5.80 -6.02
CA LYS A 60 -9.39 -6.13 -4.75
C LYS A 60 -8.38 -6.61 -3.70
N GLY A 61 -7.46 -7.48 -4.11
CA GLY A 61 -6.37 -7.98 -3.26
C GLY A 61 -5.48 -6.87 -2.73
N LEU A 62 -5.01 -5.96 -3.61
CA LEU A 62 -4.14 -4.84 -3.25
C LEU A 62 -4.84 -3.84 -2.32
N MET A 63 -6.12 -3.54 -2.57
CA MET A 63 -6.91 -2.62 -1.72
C MET A 63 -7.18 -3.22 -0.34
N CYS A 64 -7.55 -4.50 -0.27
CA CYS A 64 -7.72 -5.22 1.00
C CYS A 64 -6.41 -5.26 1.79
N TRP A 65 -5.28 -5.52 1.11
CA TRP A 65 -3.96 -5.48 1.71
C TRP A 65 -3.64 -4.08 2.27
N LYS A 66 -3.85 -3.00 1.49
CA LYS A 66 -3.61 -1.61 1.92
C LYS A 66 -4.40 -1.29 3.20
N GLN A 67 -5.68 -1.63 3.24
CA GLN A 67 -6.54 -1.44 4.41
C GLN A 67 -6.02 -2.21 5.65
N LYS A 68 -5.64 -3.49 5.47
CA LYS A 68 -5.06 -4.31 6.54
C LYS A 68 -3.77 -3.69 7.08
N GLN A 69 -2.88 -3.20 6.22
CA GLN A 69 -1.65 -2.54 6.64
C GLN A 69 -1.93 -1.28 7.45
N GLN A 70 -2.85 -0.44 6.98
CA GLN A 70 -3.25 0.77 7.70
C GLN A 70 -3.83 0.44 9.09
N ALA A 71 -4.70 -0.57 9.19
CA ALA A 71 -5.24 -1.03 10.46
C ALA A 71 -4.15 -1.52 11.41
N ARG A 72 -3.17 -2.31 10.91
CA ARG A 72 -2.01 -2.75 11.69
C ARG A 72 -1.19 -1.57 12.21
N ARG A 73 -0.93 -0.57 11.37
CA ARG A 73 -0.16 0.63 11.76
C ARG A 73 -0.90 1.48 12.79
N ARG A 74 -2.22 1.64 12.65
CA ARG A 74 -3.07 2.33 13.64
C ARG A 74 -3.02 1.61 14.99
N LYS A 75 -3.21 0.29 15.01
CA LYS A 75 -3.08 -0.54 16.23
C LYS A 75 -1.69 -0.42 16.85
N ALA A 76 -0.63 -0.47 16.06
CA ALA A 76 0.74 -0.31 16.57
C ALA A 76 0.98 1.08 17.18
N LYS A 77 0.42 2.14 16.60
CA LYS A 77 0.49 3.50 17.15
C LYS A 77 -0.27 3.60 18.48
N ALA A 78 -1.47 3.04 18.56
CA ALA A 78 -2.27 3.02 19.79
C ALA A 78 -1.59 2.23 20.93
N ARG A 79 -0.94 1.09 20.62
CA ARG A 79 -0.16 0.33 21.61
C ARG A 79 1.05 1.11 22.13
N LYS A 80 1.68 1.93 21.28
CA LYS A 80 2.81 2.79 21.70
C LYS A 80 2.35 3.91 22.63
N SER A 81 1.19 4.52 22.39
CA SER A 81 0.65 5.56 23.28
C SER A 81 0.09 5.01 24.60
N ALA A 82 -0.32 3.74 24.63
CA ALA A 82 -0.82 3.09 25.84
C ALA A 82 0.27 2.45 26.73
N ARG A 83 1.53 2.42 26.28
CA ARG A 83 2.64 1.99 27.14
C ARG A 83 2.91 3.09 28.18
N PRO A 84 2.76 2.84 29.49
CA PRO A 84 3.13 3.83 30.48
C PRO A 84 4.63 4.10 30.38
N ASN A 85 5.01 5.38 30.47
CA ASN A 85 6.41 5.76 30.48
C ASN A 85 7.09 5.10 31.68
N HIS A 86 8.26 4.47 31.48
CA HIS A 86 9.05 3.85 32.55
C HIS A 86 9.33 4.82 33.72
N SER A 87 9.31 6.13 33.46
CA SER A 87 9.45 7.19 34.47
C SER A 87 8.26 7.34 35.43
N GLN A 88 7.11 6.73 35.17
CA GLN A 88 5.95 6.78 36.08
C GLN A 88 5.93 5.63 37.10
N LEU A 89 6.73 4.57 36.92
CA LEU A 89 6.77 3.42 37.83
C LEU A 89 7.70 3.61 39.03
N VAL A 90 8.61 4.59 38.99
CA VAL A 90 9.53 4.91 40.10
C VAL A 90 9.01 6.03 41.02
N ALA A 91 7.87 6.65 40.70
CA ALA A 91 7.32 7.78 41.46
C ALA A 91 6.21 7.38 42.47
N ASN A 92 5.85 6.09 42.55
CA ASN A 92 4.81 5.55 43.44
C ASN A 92 5.36 4.56 44.48
N SER A 93 6.66 4.61 44.78
CA SER A 93 7.32 3.76 45.80
C SER A 93 7.80 4.58 46.98
#